data_AF-A0A973AD11-F1
#
_entry.id   AF-A0A973AD11-F1
#
_cell.length_a   1.000
_cell.length_b   1.000
_cell.length_c   1.000
_cell.angle_alpha   90.00
_cell.angle_beta   90.00
_cell.angle_gamma   90.00
#
_symmetry.space_group_name_H-M   'P 1'
#
loop_
_entity.id
_entity.type
_entity.pdbx_description
1 polymer ?
#
loop_
_entity_poly.entity_id
_entity_poly.type
_entity_poly.pdbx_seq_one_letter_code
_entity_poly.pdbx_strand_id
1 'polypeptide(L)'
;MVSTTLTTPNGLPPEHETGDVSGGQPDGDGPNPFRTMPHNLEAEKSLLGAIFVNNRAYEAVSEFLRPEHFAYPQHGRIFEAASKLIERGQIADPITLKRYFEADENLADIGGPAYLAELAGSAVTVINAGEYGNVIYDLYLKRELIALGEDVVNAAYGGAVEDTATSQIEVAEQSLYDLATSGDYEGGFVPFRDSVIAAIEIATNAHNRQGGLAGVGSGFRDIDRLLGGMHSSDLLILAGRPSMGKTALATNMAFNAAKDYYESDGREGAVVGFFSLEMSAEQLASRILSEQSHISSDRMRKGELATEEFNRLSAASTTLHNIPIFIDDTPALT
;
A
#
# COMPACT_ATOMS: atom_id res chain seq x y z
N MET A 1 -13.75 -24.69 80.86
CA MET A 1 -14.22 -25.98 81.41
C MET A 1 -15.26 -26.54 80.45
N VAL A 2 -14.96 -27.73 79.88
CA VAL A 2 -15.88 -28.86 79.63
C VAL A 2 -17.13 -28.55 78.77
N SER A 3 -17.15 -28.91 77.47
CA SER A 3 -17.53 -30.24 76.91
C SER A 3 -18.99 -30.18 76.40
N THR A 4 -19.35 -30.33 75.11
CA THR A 4 -19.34 -31.52 74.23
C THR A 4 -20.78 -31.88 73.82
N THR A 5 -20.97 -32.12 72.52
CA THR A 5 -21.88 -33.08 71.82
C THR A 5 -23.37 -32.84 71.54
N LEU A 6 -23.65 -32.87 70.22
CA LEU A 6 -24.58 -33.73 69.44
C LEU A 6 -26.06 -33.79 69.80
N THR A 7 -26.94 -33.39 68.86
CA THR A 7 -27.94 -34.30 68.24
C THR A 7 -28.52 -33.71 66.93
N THR A 8 -28.40 -34.44 65.82
CA THR A 8 -29.27 -34.43 64.61
C THR A 8 -30.61 -35.16 64.94
N PRO A 9 -31.61 -35.40 64.05
CA PRO A 9 -31.62 -35.32 62.58
C PRO A 9 -32.95 -34.87 61.90
N ASN A 10 -32.94 -34.99 60.56
CA ASN A 10 -34.05 -35.30 59.63
C ASN A 10 -34.76 -34.17 58.87
N GLY A 11 -34.59 -34.21 57.54
CA GLY A 11 -35.68 -33.93 56.59
C GLY A 11 -35.29 -33.19 55.31
N LEU A 12 -34.78 -33.91 54.30
CA LEU A 12 -34.74 -33.53 52.86
C LEU A 12 -35.18 -34.78 52.06
N PRO A 13 -35.58 -34.69 50.77
CA PRO A 13 -36.22 -33.62 49.97
C PRO A 13 -37.44 -34.20 49.16
N PRO A 14 -37.97 -33.57 48.09
CA PRO A 14 -37.39 -33.61 46.71
C PRO A 14 -37.40 -32.24 45.99
N GLU A 15 -36.39 -31.81 45.23
CA GLU A 15 -36.00 -32.09 43.83
C GLU A 15 -36.87 -31.47 42.69
N HIS A 16 -36.15 -30.70 41.85
CA HIS A 16 -36.36 -30.23 40.46
C HIS A 16 -37.16 -28.96 40.10
N GLU A 17 -36.44 -27.95 39.57
CA GLU A 17 -36.62 -27.19 38.30
C GLU A 17 -35.88 -25.82 38.39
N THR A 18 -34.63 -25.71 37.95
CA THR A 18 -34.17 -25.07 36.70
C THR A 18 -34.69 -23.65 36.43
N GLY A 19 -33.83 -22.65 36.63
CA GLY A 19 -33.98 -21.28 36.17
C GLY A 19 -32.60 -20.68 35.88
N ASP A 20 -32.25 -20.68 34.60
CA ASP A 20 -31.02 -20.20 33.98
C ASP A 20 -30.95 -18.66 34.01
N VAL A 21 -29.81 -18.08 34.41
CA VAL A 21 -29.52 -16.66 34.25
C VAL A 21 -28.15 -16.54 33.58
N SER A 22 -28.22 -16.37 32.26
CA SER A 22 -27.11 -16.12 31.34
C SER A 22 -26.35 -14.84 31.69
N GLY A 23 -25.15 -14.99 32.24
CA GLY A 23 -24.10 -13.95 32.23
C GLY A 23 -23.05 -14.33 31.19
N GLY A 24 -23.04 -13.64 30.05
CA GLY A 24 -22.08 -13.86 28.97
C GLY A 24 -20.65 -13.57 29.42
N GLN A 25 -19.82 -14.60 29.38
CA GLN A 25 -18.37 -14.50 29.51
C GLN A 25 -17.79 -14.27 28.09
N PRO A 26 -16.86 -13.33 27.89
CA PRO A 26 -16.25 -13.16 26.59
C PRO A 26 -15.35 -14.38 26.32
N ASP A 27 -15.61 -15.08 25.23
CA ASP A 27 -14.78 -16.16 24.72
C ASP A 27 -13.38 -15.61 24.41
N GLY A 28 -12.48 -15.77 25.39
CA GLY A 28 -11.06 -15.60 25.20
C GLY A 28 -10.55 -16.72 24.33
N ASP A 29 -10.43 -16.45 23.04
CA ASP A 29 -9.72 -17.29 22.08
C ASP A 29 -8.23 -17.30 22.45
N GLY A 30 -7.84 -18.27 23.29
CA GLY A 30 -6.44 -18.52 23.63
C GLY A 30 -5.66 -18.93 22.38
N PRO A 31 -4.35 -18.62 22.28
CA PRO A 31 -3.57 -18.92 21.09
C PRO A 31 -3.52 -20.43 20.84
N ASN A 32 -4.13 -20.85 19.73
CA ASN A 32 -4.15 -22.23 19.25
C ASN A 32 -2.69 -22.73 19.03
N PRO A 33 -2.25 -23.85 19.64
CA PRO A 33 -0.84 -24.27 19.69
C PRO A 33 -0.25 -24.79 18.37
N PHE A 34 -1.00 -24.79 17.27
CA PHE A 34 -0.52 -25.15 15.94
C PHE A 34 -0.99 -24.13 14.90
N ARG A 35 -0.37 -22.95 14.87
CA ARG A 35 -0.52 -22.02 13.74
C ARG A 35 0.14 -22.67 12.52
N THR A 36 -0.67 -22.98 11.51
CA THR A 36 -0.17 -23.47 10.22
C THR A 36 -0.11 -22.29 9.24
N MET A 37 0.87 -22.30 8.34
CA MET A 37 1.02 -21.26 7.33
C MET A 37 -0.26 -21.16 6.49
N PRO A 38 -0.78 -19.95 6.20
CA PRO A 38 -1.95 -19.77 5.35
C PRO A 38 -1.77 -20.41 3.97
N HIS A 39 -2.63 -21.37 3.64
CA HIS A 39 -2.62 -22.08 2.35
C HIS A 39 -4.04 -22.52 1.99
N ASN A 40 -4.28 -22.74 0.69
CA ASN A 40 -5.53 -23.31 0.19
C ASN A 40 -5.22 -24.27 -0.95
N LEU A 41 -5.06 -25.54 -0.57
CA LEU A 41 -4.71 -26.62 -1.51
C LEU A 41 -5.78 -26.77 -2.60
N GLU A 42 -7.06 -26.63 -2.26
CA GLU A 42 -8.17 -26.76 -3.21
C GLU A 42 -8.12 -25.67 -4.29
N ALA A 43 -7.78 -24.43 -3.92
CA ALA A 43 -7.61 -23.34 -4.87
C ALA A 43 -6.44 -23.60 -5.83
N GLU A 44 -5.29 -24.06 -5.31
CA GLU A 44 -4.13 -24.40 -6.13
C GLU A 44 -4.42 -25.56 -7.11
N LYS A 45 -5.05 -26.63 -6.62
CA LYS A 45 -5.46 -27.77 -7.46
C LYS A 45 -6.47 -27.36 -8.53
N SER A 46 -7.45 -26.53 -8.16
CA SER A 46 -8.49 -26.03 -9.07
C SER A 46 -7.90 -25.13 -10.16
N LEU A 47 -6.95 -24.26 -9.82
CA LEU A 47 -6.28 -23.40 -10.79
C LEU A 47 -5.45 -24.22 -11.79
N LEU A 48 -4.62 -25.14 -11.30
CA LEU A 48 -3.81 -26.00 -12.17
C LEU A 48 -4.69 -26.86 -13.08
N GLY A 49 -5.76 -27.43 -12.53
CA GLY A 49 -6.77 -28.16 -13.31
C GLY A 49 -7.42 -27.30 -14.39
N ALA A 50 -7.79 -26.06 -14.07
CA ALA A 50 -8.37 -25.13 -15.03
C ALA A 50 -7.40 -24.82 -16.19
N ILE A 51 -6.11 -24.62 -15.89
CA ILE A 51 -5.06 -24.39 -16.89
C ILE A 51 -4.89 -25.63 -17.80
N PHE A 52 -4.95 -26.83 -17.24
CA PHE A 52 -4.83 -28.08 -18.01
C PHE A 52 -6.02 -28.32 -18.95
N VAL A 53 -7.23 -27.94 -18.53
CA VAL A 53 -8.44 -28.09 -19.33
C VAL A 53 -8.52 -27.00 -20.40
N ASN A 54 -8.10 -25.78 -20.08
CA ASN A 54 -8.11 -24.65 -20.98
C ASN A 54 -6.90 -23.74 -20.72
N ASN A 55 -5.90 -23.83 -21.59
CA ASN A 55 -4.68 -23.03 -21.46
C ASN A 55 -4.93 -21.51 -21.50
N ARG A 56 -6.08 -21.03 -22.00
CA ARG A 56 -6.42 -19.59 -21.91
C ARG A 56 -6.67 -19.12 -20.47
N ALA A 57 -6.99 -20.03 -19.55
CA ALA A 57 -7.11 -19.71 -18.14
C ALA A 57 -5.80 -19.18 -17.54
N TYR A 58 -4.66 -19.52 -18.16
CA TYR A 58 -3.35 -18.98 -17.78
C TYR A 58 -3.26 -17.47 -18.02
N GLU A 59 -3.84 -16.94 -19.11
CA GLU A 59 -3.81 -15.51 -19.43
C GLU A 59 -4.44 -14.65 -18.32
N ALA A 60 -5.43 -15.20 -17.61
CA ALA A 60 -6.11 -14.49 -16.52
C ALA A 60 -5.29 -14.40 -15.22
N VAL A 61 -4.20 -15.17 -15.10
CA VAL A 61 -3.37 -15.22 -13.88
C VAL A 61 -1.89 -14.91 -14.14
N SER A 62 -1.44 -14.95 -15.40
CA SER A 62 -0.05 -14.79 -15.78
C SER A 62 0.54 -13.42 -15.43
N GLU A 63 -0.30 -12.39 -15.27
CA GLU A 63 0.14 -11.03 -14.96
C GLU A 63 0.62 -10.88 -13.51
N PHE A 64 0.00 -11.58 -12.56
CA PHE A 64 0.24 -11.38 -11.12
C PHE A 64 0.68 -12.64 -10.38
N LEU A 65 0.45 -13.85 -10.92
CA LEU A 65 0.78 -15.10 -10.24
C LEU A 65 2.11 -15.68 -10.74
N ARG A 66 3.02 -15.95 -9.81
CA ARG A 66 4.33 -16.57 -10.08
C ARG A 66 4.45 -17.94 -9.39
N PRO A 67 5.36 -18.83 -9.84
CA PRO A 67 5.56 -20.14 -9.23
C PRO A 67 5.81 -20.10 -7.72
N GLU A 68 6.46 -19.05 -7.23
CA GLU A 68 6.82 -18.88 -5.82
C GLU A 68 5.60 -18.58 -4.93
N HIS A 69 4.48 -18.15 -5.53
CA HIS A 69 3.26 -17.80 -4.79
C HIS A 69 2.47 -19.04 -4.34
N PHE A 70 2.80 -20.24 -4.83
CA PHE A 70 2.17 -21.48 -4.39
C PHE A 70 2.71 -21.92 -3.02
N ALA A 71 1.82 -22.33 -2.12
CA ALA A 71 2.23 -22.84 -0.81
C ALA A 71 2.94 -24.19 -0.93
N TYR A 72 2.53 -25.00 -1.92
CA TYR A 72 3.15 -26.28 -2.23
C TYR A 72 4.18 -26.12 -3.36
N PRO A 73 5.48 -26.34 -3.10
CA PRO A 73 6.51 -26.20 -4.13
C PRO A 73 6.27 -27.07 -5.37
N GLN A 74 5.63 -28.23 -5.18
CA GLN A 74 5.24 -29.12 -6.28
C GLN A 74 4.27 -28.43 -7.24
N HIS A 75 3.30 -27.67 -6.73
CA HIS A 75 2.35 -26.92 -7.55
C HIS A 75 3.01 -25.76 -8.27
N GLY A 76 3.92 -25.05 -7.59
CA GLY A 76 4.74 -24.01 -8.21
C GLY A 76 5.53 -24.53 -9.42
N ARG A 77 6.17 -25.71 -9.30
CA ARG A 77 6.89 -26.35 -10.42
C ARG A 77 5.98 -26.75 -11.57
N ILE A 78 4.79 -27.29 -11.26
CA ILE A 78 3.79 -27.63 -12.29
C ILE A 78 3.34 -26.37 -13.02
N PHE A 79 3.05 -25.30 -12.29
CA PHE A 79 2.68 -24.00 -12.85
C PHE A 79 3.80 -23.46 -13.75
N GLU A 80 5.05 -23.46 -13.28
CA GLU A 80 6.21 -23.01 -14.07
C GLU A 80 6.36 -23.80 -15.39
N ALA A 81 6.25 -25.13 -15.33
CA ALA A 81 6.33 -25.98 -16.51
C ALA A 81 5.16 -25.71 -17.48
N ALA A 82 3.95 -25.53 -16.95
CA ALA A 82 2.77 -25.20 -17.76
C ALA A 82 2.93 -23.83 -18.44
N SER A 83 3.37 -22.80 -17.70
CA SER A 83 3.68 -21.46 -18.22
C SER A 83 4.66 -21.52 -19.38
N LYS A 84 5.80 -22.21 -19.21
CA LYS A 84 6.83 -22.37 -20.26
C LYS A 84 6.31 -23.04 -21.53
N LEU A 85 5.42 -24.03 -21.39
CA LEU A 85 4.80 -24.68 -22.55
C LEU A 85 3.83 -23.73 -23.27
N ILE A 86 2.98 -23.03 -22.51
CA ILE A 86 1.97 -22.10 -23.06
C ILE A 86 2.65 -20.92 -23.76
N GLU A 87 3.69 -20.32 -23.17
CA GLU A 87 4.47 -19.23 -23.76
C GLU A 87 5.15 -19.64 -25.08
N ARG A 88 5.52 -20.93 -25.22
CA ARG A 88 6.07 -21.49 -26.47
C ARG A 88 4.99 -21.84 -27.51
N GLY A 89 3.73 -21.55 -27.21
CA GLY A 89 2.58 -21.90 -28.05
C GLY A 89 2.25 -23.40 -28.05
N GLN A 90 2.69 -24.14 -27.03
CA GLN A 90 2.39 -25.56 -26.86
C GLN A 90 1.23 -25.74 -25.87
N ILE A 91 0.49 -26.84 -26.02
CA ILE A 91 -0.58 -27.21 -25.10
C ILE A 91 0.05 -27.72 -23.81
N ALA A 92 -0.32 -27.13 -22.66
CA ALA A 92 0.02 -27.66 -21.35
C ALA A 92 -1.15 -28.50 -20.83
N ASP A 93 -1.00 -29.81 -20.89
CA ASP A 93 -1.94 -30.80 -20.38
C ASP A 93 -1.16 -31.89 -19.62
N PRO A 94 -1.83 -32.82 -18.91
CA PRO A 94 -1.14 -33.88 -18.17
C PRO A 94 -0.23 -34.76 -19.04
N ILE A 95 -0.51 -34.91 -20.34
CA ILE A 95 0.25 -35.76 -21.26
C ILE A 95 1.53 -35.03 -21.70
N THR A 96 1.44 -33.75 -22.05
CA THR A 96 2.59 -32.94 -22.46
C THR A 96 3.50 -32.64 -21.28
N LEU A 97 2.94 -32.34 -20.10
CA LEU A 97 3.69 -32.16 -18.87
C LEU A 97 4.38 -33.45 -18.42
N LYS A 98 3.71 -34.61 -18.56
CA LYS A 98 4.37 -35.90 -18.30
C LYS A 98 5.65 -36.05 -19.12
N ARG A 99 5.62 -35.74 -20.42
CA ARG A 99 6.82 -35.79 -21.28
C ARG A 99 7.87 -34.75 -20.90
N TYR A 100 7.42 -33.57 -20.48
CA TYR A 100 8.31 -32.51 -20.01
C TYR A 100 9.09 -32.95 -18.76
N PHE A 101 8.44 -33.65 -17.84
CA PHE A 101 9.05 -34.16 -16.63
C PHE A 101 9.66 -35.57 -16.75
N GLU A 102 9.42 -36.32 -17.85
CA GLU A 102 10.06 -37.62 -18.11
C GLU A 102 11.60 -37.50 -18.20
N ALA A 103 12.12 -36.32 -18.53
CA ALA A 103 13.55 -36.02 -18.57
C ALA A 103 14.11 -35.43 -17.25
N ASP A 104 13.25 -35.17 -16.27
CA ASP A 104 13.61 -34.55 -14.98
C ASP A 104 13.42 -35.60 -13.85
N GLU A 105 14.50 -35.99 -13.17
CA GLU A 105 14.47 -37.02 -12.13
C GLU A 105 13.51 -36.70 -10.97
N ASN A 106 13.11 -35.43 -10.84
CA ASN A 106 12.25 -34.94 -9.77
C ASN A 106 10.74 -35.22 -9.98
N LEU A 107 10.32 -35.86 -11.08
CA LEU A 107 8.90 -36.21 -11.28
C LEU A 107 8.38 -37.20 -10.21
N ALA A 108 9.29 -38.00 -9.65
CA ALA A 108 8.98 -38.91 -8.55
C ALA A 108 8.48 -38.17 -7.30
N ASP A 109 8.97 -36.96 -7.05
CA ASP A 109 8.63 -36.14 -5.88
C ASP A 109 7.26 -35.46 -5.98
N ILE A 110 6.69 -35.39 -7.19
CA ILE A 110 5.42 -34.71 -7.49
C ILE A 110 4.23 -35.71 -7.48
N GLY A 111 4.45 -36.98 -7.09
CA GLY A 111 3.42 -38.02 -7.13
C GLY A 111 3.21 -38.64 -8.52
N GLY A 112 4.08 -38.29 -9.48
CA GLY A 112 4.13 -38.87 -10.80
C GLY A 112 2.94 -38.55 -11.71
N PRO A 113 2.79 -39.29 -12.83
CA PRO A 113 1.73 -39.04 -13.82
C PRO A 113 0.31 -39.17 -13.27
N ALA A 114 0.11 -39.93 -12.20
CA ALA A 114 -1.19 -40.10 -11.56
C ALA A 114 -1.67 -38.79 -10.90
N TYR A 115 -0.75 -38.02 -10.31
CA TYR A 115 -1.08 -36.75 -9.67
C TYR A 115 -1.48 -35.68 -10.69
N LEU A 116 -0.81 -35.60 -11.83
CA LEU A 116 -1.21 -34.70 -12.92
C LEU A 116 -2.63 -35.01 -13.45
N ALA A 117 -3.00 -36.29 -13.49
CA ALA A 117 -4.35 -36.71 -13.86
C ALA A 117 -5.38 -36.36 -12.79
N GLU A 118 -5.03 -36.46 -11.50
CA GLU A 118 -5.87 -36.01 -10.38
C GLU A 118 -6.13 -34.50 -10.47
N LEU A 119 -5.09 -33.69 -10.71
CA LEU A 119 -5.20 -32.23 -10.86
C LEU A 119 -6.12 -31.83 -12.02
N ALA A 120 -6.03 -32.53 -13.16
CA ALA A 120 -6.96 -32.31 -14.26
C ALA A 120 -8.40 -32.67 -13.90
N GLY A 121 -8.58 -33.69 -13.04
CA GLY A 121 -9.89 -34.10 -12.52
C GLY A 121 -10.48 -33.17 -11.47
N SER A 122 -9.66 -32.38 -10.76
CA SER A 122 -10.13 -31.39 -9.77
C SER A 122 -10.64 -30.08 -10.39
N ALA A 123 -10.63 -29.93 -11.71
CA ALA A 123 -11.18 -28.77 -12.39
C ALA A 123 -12.72 -28.74 -12.27
N VAL A 124 -13.26 -28.09 -11.22
CA VAL A 124 -14.70 -27.97 -11.00
C VAL A 124 -15.35 -27.06 -12.04
N THR A 125 -14.72 -25.93 -12.39
CA THR A 125 -15.13 -25.03 -13.50
C THR A 125 -13.93 -24.28 -14.09
N VAL A 126 -13.92 -24.07 -15.41
CA VAL A 126 -12.86 -23.34 -16.13
C VAL A 126 -12.98 -21.81 -15.98
N ILE A 127 -14.13 -21.32 -15.51
CA ILE A 127 -14.49 -19.89 -15.54
C ILE A 127 -13.78 -19.10 -14.44
N ASN A 128 -13.43 -19.73 -13.30
CA ASN A 128 -13.01 -19.02 -12.09
C ASN A 128 -11.48 -18.99 -11.88
N ALA A 129 -10.68 -19.21 -12.92
CA ALA A 129 -9.21 -19.26 -12.80
C ALA A 129 -8.62 -17.99 -12.15
N GLY A 130 -9.12 -16.81 -12.53
CA GLY A 130 -8.69 -15.54 -11.92
C GLY A 130 -9.02 -15.45 -10.43
N GLU A 131 -10.19 -15.91 -9.99
CA GLU A 131 -10.57 -15.91 -8.57
C GLU A 131 -9.68 -16.84 -7.75
N TYR A 132 -9.39 -18.04 -8.26
CA TYR A 132 -8.46 -18.95 -7.59
C TYR A 132 -7.04 -18.38 -7.54
N GLY A 133 -6.58 -17.73 -8.61
CA GLY A 133 -5.31 -17.00 -8.64
C GLY A 133 -5.24 -15.93 -7.55
N ASN A 134 -6.28 -15.11 -7.41
CA ASN A 134 -6.37 -14.07 -6.38
C ASN A 134 -6.32 -14.66 -4.96
N VAL A 135 -7.01 -15.78 -4.71
CA VAL A 135 -6.98 -16.48 -3.42
C VAL A 135 -5.57 -16.98 -3.10
N ILE A 136 -4.86 -17.57 -4.07
CA ILE A 136 -3.49 -18.05 -3.89
C ILE A 136 -2.55 -16.89 -3.60
N TYR A 137 -2.71 -15.78 -4.32
CA TYR A 137 -1.89 -14.59 -4.14
C TYR A 137 -2.12 -13.91 -2.78
N ASP A 138 -3.37 -13.75 -2.34
CA ASP A 138 -3.70 -13.23 -1.00
C ASP A 138 -3.09 -14.10 0.11
N LEU A 139 -3.15 -15.43 -0.05
CA LEU A 139 -2.54 -16.36 0.91
C LEU A 139 -1.01 -16.30 0.89
N TYR A 140 -0.39 -16.04 -0.27
CA TYR A 140 1.04 -15.78 -0.38
C TYR A 140 1.43 -14.51 0.37
N LEU A 141 0.75 -13.39 0.16
CA LEU A 141 1.01 -12.14 0.90
C LEU A 141 0.89 -12.33 2.41
N LYS A 142 -0.09 -13.13 2.87
CA LYS A 142 -0.22 -13.49 4.29
C LYS A 142 0.97 -14.30 4.80
N ARG A 143 1.55 -15.19 4.00
CA ARG A 143 2.77 -15.94 4.37
C ARG A 143 3.99 -15.02 4.45
N GLU A 144 4.15 -14.11 3.50
CA GLU A 144 5.24 -13.11 3.53
C GLU A 144 5.13 -12.17 4.73
N LEU A 145 3.92 -11.73 5.08
CA LEU A 145 3.68 -10.93 6.30
C LEU A 145 4.05 -11.69 7.57
N ILE A 146 3.77 -12.99 7.63
CA ILE A 146 4.17 -13.84 8.77
C ILE A 146 5.69 -13.95 8.84
N ALA A 147 6.36 -14.22 7.71
CA ALA A 147 7.82 -14.31 7.65
C ALA A 147 8.48 -13.00 8.08
N LEU A 148 8.01 -11.86 7.58
CA LEU A 148 8.47 -10.54 8.00
C LEU A 148 8.27 -10.32 9.50
N GLY A 149 7.12 -10.71 10.04
CA GLY A 149 6.85 -10.63 11.48
C GLY A 149 7.82 -11.48 12.30
N GLU A 150 8.14 -12.69 11.85
CA GLU A 150 9.12 -13.58 12.49
C GLU A 150 10.52 -12.98 12.43
N ASP A 151 10.92 -12.40 11.29
CA ASP A 151 12.22 -11.74 11.12
C ASP A 151 12.37 -10.52 12.03
N VAL A 152 11.33 -9.69 12.15
CA VAL A 152 11.31 -8.54 13.07
C VAL A 152 11.43 -9.00 14.53
N VAL A 153 10.71 -10.05 14.92
CA VAL A 153 10.81 -10.62 16.27
C VAL A 153 12.22 -11.16 16.52
N ASN A 154 12.79 -11.90 15.59
CA ASN A 154 14.13 -12.48 15.70
C ASN A 154 15.21 -11.38 15.79
N ALA A 155 15.11 -10.33 14.97
CA ALA A 155 16.00 -9.18 14.98
C ALA A 155 15.96 -8.44 16.33
N ALA A 156 14.77 -8.24 16.89
CA ALA A 156 14.59 -7.58 18.18
C ALA A 156 15.23 -8.36 19.35
N TYR A 157 15.28 -9.69 19.28
CA TYR A 157 15.97 -10.52 20.28
C TYR A 157 17.48 -10.67 20.04
N GLY A 158 17.94 -10.58 18.78
CA GLY A 158 19.28 -10.97 18.36
C GLY A 158 20.35 -9.88 18.28
N GLY A 159 20.03 -8.63 18.62
CA GLY A 159 20.84 -7.44 18.29
C GLY A 159 22.28 -7.43 18.84
N ALA A 160 23.26 -7.31 17.95
CA ALA A 160 24.63 -6.89 18.28
C ALA A 160 24.64 -5.41 18.74
N VAL A 161 25.67 -4.97 19.46
CA VAL A 161 25.72 -3.62 20.08
C VAL A 161 25.56 -2.46 19.08
N GLU A 162 25.88 -2.68 17.80
CA GLU A 162 25.78 -1.68 16.73
C GLU A 162 24.40 -1.66 16.03
N ASP A 163 23.54 -2.66 16.28
CA ASP A 163 22.21 -2.74 15.70
C ASP A 163 21.18 -2.03 16.61
N THR A 164 20.90 -0.78 16.29
CA THR A 164 19.98 0.05 17.07
C THR A 164 18.52 -0.27 16.73
N ALA A 165 17.61 -0.08 17.69
CA ALA A 165 16.18 -0.27 17.46
C ALA A 165 15.63 0.58 16.30
N THR A 166 16.18 1.77 16.06
CA THR A 166 15.80 2.63 14.92
C THR A 166 16.17 2.01 13.58
N SER A 167 17.38 1.45 13.46
CA SER A 167 17.82 0.73 12.26
C SER A 167 16.93 -0.50 11.98
N GLN A 168 16.52 -1.22 13.03
CA GLN A 168 15.61 -2.36 12.88
C GLN A 168 14.21 -1.93 12.40
N ILE A 169 13.72 -0.77 12.84
CA ILE A 169 12.45 -0.20 12.35
C ILE A 169 12.57 0.17 10.87
N GLU A 170 13.65 0.84 10.45
CA GLU A 170 13.88 1.21 9.04
C GLU A 170 13.91 0.00 8.12
N VAL A 171 14.59 -1.09 8.52
CA VAL A 171 14.62 -2.34 7.74
C VAL A 171 13.24 -3.00 7.66
N ALA A 172 12.47 -2.97 8.74
CA ALA A 172 11.11 -3.50 8.77
C ALA A 172 10.16 -2.68 7.86
N GLU A 173 10.25 -1.35 7.91
CA GLU A 173 9.50 -0.44 7.04
C GLU A 173 9.82 -0.66 5.57
N GLN A 174 11.11 -0.78 5.22
CA GLN A 174 11.53 -1.07 3.85
C GLN A 174 10.98 -2.41 3.37
N SER A 175 11.08 -3.46 4.18
CA SER A 175 10.60 -4.79 3.81
C SER A 175 9.08 -4.84 3.66
N LEU A 176 8.35 -4.10 4.50
CA LEU A 176 6.89 -3.97 4.38
C LEU A 176 6.49 -3.17 3.14
N TYR A 177 7.25 -2.12 2.80
CA TYR A 177 7.07 -1.33 1.59
C TYR A 177 7.31 -2.18 0.33
N ASP A 178 8.39 -2.97 0.33
CA ASP A 178 8.72 -3.88 -0.77
C ASP A 178 7.62 -4.94 -0.95
N LEU A 179 7.07 -5.49 0.14
CA LEU A 179 5.95 -6.42 0.08
C LEU A 179 4.67 -5.77 -0.46
N ALA A 180 4.38 -4.54 -0.06
CA ALA A 180 3.23 -3.78 -0.55
C ALA A 180 3.35 -3.43 -2.05
N THR A 181 4.57 -3.25 -2.56
CA THR A 181 4.85 -2.90 -3.96
C THR A 181 5.13 -4.12 -4.85
N SER A 182 5.38 -5.30 -4.28
CA SER A 182 5.66 -6.54 -5.02
C SER A 182 4.50 -7.04 -5.90
N GLY A 183 3.26 -6.57 -5.65
CA GLY A 183 2.09 -6.83 -6.52
C GLY A 183 1.96 -5.88 -7.71
N ASP A 184 2.58 -4.71 -7.63
CA ASP A 184 2.57 -3.66 -8.66
C ASP A 184 3.92 -3.61 -9.39
N TYR A 185 4.47 -4.76 -9.77
CA TYR A 185 5.64 -4.80 -10.65
C TYR A 185 5.23 -4.38 -12.08
N GLU A 186 4.86 -3.10 -12.25
CA GLU A 186 4.75 -2.38 -13.54
C GLU A 186 6.13 -2.09 -14.16
N GLY A 187 7.20 -2.72 -13.66
CA GLY A 187 8.56 -2.61 -14.19
C GLY A 187 8.83 -3.51 -15.38
N GLY A 188 8.02 -3.43 -16.44
CA GLY A 188 8.17 -4.20 -17.69
C GLY A 188 8.37 -3.31 -18.93
N PHE A 189 8.70 -3.92 -20.06
CA PHE A 189 8.66 -3.21 -21.34
C PHE A 189 7.20 -2.90 -21.71
N VAL A 190 6.79 -1.64 -21.58
CA VAL A 190 5.49 -1.19 -22.08
C VAL A 190 5.55 -1.10 -23.61
N PRO A 191 4.64 -1.75 -24.36
CA PRO A 191 4.56 -1.57 -25.80
C PRO A 191 4.38 -0.10 -26.14
N PHE A 192 5.22 0.44 -27.04
CA PHE A 192 5.22 1.87 -27.38
C PHE A 192 3.82 2.41 -27.77
N ARG A 193 2.97 1.58 -28.39
CA ARG A 193 1.58 1.93 -28.70
C ARG A 193 0.77 2.35 -27.46
N ASP A 194 0.99 1.70 -26.33
CA ASP A 194 0.20 1.91 -25.11
C ASP A 194 0.67 3.22 -24.46
N SER A 195 1.97 3.51 -24.49
CA SER A 195 2.53 4.83 -24.11
C SER A 195 2.02 5.96 -25.01
N VAL A 196 1.85 5.72 -26.32
CA VAL A 196 1.29 6.72 -27.24
C VAL A 196 -0.18 7.01 -26.93
N ILE A 197 -0.97 5.98 -26.61
CA ILE A 197 -2.37 6.14 -26.19
C ILE A 197 -2.45 6.97 -24.91
N ALA A 198 -1.64 6.63 -23.89
CA ALA A 198 -1.57 7.37 -22.64
C ALA A 198 -1.17 8.85 -22.87
N ALA A 199 -0.18 9.11 -23.74
CA ALA A 199 0.23 10.47 -24.07
C ALA A 199 -0.89 11.30 -24.75
N ILE A 200 -1.66 10.67 -25.65
CA ILE A 200 -2.81 11.32 -26.29
C ILE A 200 -3.92 11.61 -25.26
N GLU A 201 -4.15 10.70 -24.32
CA GLU A 201 -5.14 10.89 -23.26
C GLU A 201 -4.77 12.06 -22.34
N ILE A 202 -3.49 12.16 -21.92
CA ILE A 202 -2.97 13.30 -21.15
C ILE A 202 -3.19 14.62 -21.92
N ALA A 203 -2.86 14.65 -23.21
CA ALA A 203 -3.04 15.83 -24.05
C ALA A 203 -4.52 16.22 -24.23
N THR A 204 -5.41 15.22 -24.33
CA THR A 204 -6.86 15.43 -24.46
C THR A 204 -7.46 15.97 -23.16
N ASN A 205 -7.04 15.42 -22.01
CA ASN A 205 -7.44 15.89 -20.69
C ASN A 205 -6.98 17.34 -20.46
N ALA A 206 -5.77 17.69 -20.89
CA ALA A 206 -5.28 19.06 -20.84
C ALA A 206 -6.12 20.02 -21.69
N HIS A 207 -6.56 19.60 -22.88
CA HIS A 207 -7.41 20.41 -23.76
C HIS A 207 -8.82 20.63 -23.18
N ASN A 208 -9.37 19.63 -22.48
CA ASN A 208 -10.73 19.68 -21.95
C ASN A 208 -10.85 20.43 -20.61
N ARG A 209 -9.75 20.69 -19.89
CA ARG A 209 -9.77 21.50 -18.67
C ARG A 209 -9.97 22.97 -19.00
N GLN A 210 -10.94 23.61 -18.34
CA GLN A 210 -11.31 25.01 -18.57
C GLN A 210 -10.18 26.01 -18.25
N GLY A 211 -9.15 25.61 -17.50
CA GLY A 211 -7.95 26.39 -17.21
C GLY A 211 -6.79 26.26 -18.22
N GLY A 212 -6.86 25.34 -19.19
CA GLY A 212 -5.84 25.17 -20.23
C GLY A 212 -4.46 24.68 -19.76
N LEU A 213 -4.34 24.27 -18.49
CA LEU A 213 -3.13 23.68 -17.92
C LEU A 213 -3.27 22.17 -17.78
N ALA A 214 -2.24 21.45 -18.21
CA ALA A 214 -2.13 20.01 -18.08
C ALA A 214 -1.64 19.61 -16.68
N GLY A 215 -0.73 20.41 -16.12
CA GLY A 215 -0.15 20.24 -14.79
C GLY A 215 -0.76 21.16 -13.72
N VAL A 216 -0.19 21.09 -12.52
CA VAL A 216 -0.53 21.93 -11.35
C VAL A 216 -0.11 23.38 -11.63
N GLY A 217 -1.01 24.34 -11.41
CA GLY A 217 -0.70 25.76 -11.58
C GLY A 217 0.31 26.26 -10.55
N SER A 218 1.25 27.10 -10.99
CA SER A 218 2.21 27.77 -10.11
C SER A 218 1.66 29.08 -9.51
N GLY A 219 0.54 29.57 -10.02
CA GLY A 219 -0.04 30.89 -9.70
C GLY A 219 0.58 32.04 -10.50
N PHE A 220 1.63 31.77 -11.28
CA PHE A 220 2.31 32.75 -12.14
C PHE A 220 1.98 32.48 -13.60
N ARG A 221 1.06 33.26 -14.17
CA ARG A 221 0.55 33.10 -15.54
C ARG A 221 1.63 32.92 -16.62
N ASP A 222 2.75 33.64 -16.51
CA ASP A 222 3.82 33.54 -17.49
C ASP A 222 4.66 32.27 -17.32
N ILE A 223 4.87 31.81 -16.09
CA ILE A 223 5.53 30.52 -15.81
C ILE A 223 4.62 29.38 -16.25
N ASP A 224 3.34 29.45 -15.91
CA ASP A 224 2.34 28.44 -16.30
C ASP A 224 2.20 28.35 -17.82
N ARG A 225 2.29 29.48 -18.54
CA ARG A 225 2.31 29.49 -20.01
C ARG A 225 3.56 28.82 -20.58
N LEU A 226 4.71 29.00 -19.96
CA LEU A 226 5.97 28.42 -20.41
C LEU A 226 6.06 26.92 -20.11
N LEU A 227 5.55 26.49 -18.95
CA LEU A 227 5.63 25.11 -18.48
C LEU A 227 4.41 24.26 -18.89
N GLY A 228 3.24 24.86 -19.09
CA GLY A 228 1.97 24.12 -19.21
C GLY A 228 1.40 23.65 -17.86
N GLY A 229 1.94 24.19 -16.77
CA GLY A 229 1.77 23.72 -15.39
C GLY A 229 2.92 22.81 -14.94
N MET A 230 2.93 22.45 -13.67
CA MET A 230 3.89 21.50 -13.09
C MET A 230 3.34 20.07 -13.26
N HIS A 231 4.01 19.25 -14.07
CA HIS A 231 3.55 17.90 -14.41
C HIS A 231 3.99 16.85 -13.38
N SER A 232 3.19 15.79 -13.25
CA SER A 232 3.59 14.60 -12.48
C SER A 232 4.85 13.98 -13.09
N SER A 233 5.77 13.55 -12.23
CA SER A 233 7.07 12.93 -12.57
C SER A 233 8.18 13.89 -13.01
N ASP A 234 7.92 15.18 -13.18
CA ASP A 234 8.98 16.16 -13.49
C ASP A 234 9.76 16.62 -12.25
N LEU A 235 11.08 16.76 -12.40
CA LEU A 235 11.94 17.42 -11.41
C LEU A 235 12.26 18.86 -11.85
N LEU A 236 11.63 19.83 -11.19
CA LEU A 236 11.86 21.26 -11.42
C LEU A 236 12.90 21.82 -10.44
N ILE A 237 14.02 22.33 -10.96
CA ILE A 237 15.12 22.85 -10.13
C ILE A 237 15.14 24.39 -10.19
N LEU A 238 14.86 25.04 -9.05
CA LEU A 238 14.98 26.49 -8.89
C LEU A 238 16.35 26.88 -8.32
N ALA A 239 17.25 27.33 -9.19
CA ALA A 239 18.60 27.76 -8.81
C ALA A 239 18.75 29.29 -8.82
N GLY A 240 19.56 29.81 -7.89
CA GLY A 240 19.80 31.25 -7.75
C GLY A 240 20.70 31.57 -6.56
N ARG A 241 21.38 32.72 -6.62
CA ARG A 241 22.28 33.17 -5.54
C ARG A 241 21.53 33.40 -4.21
N PRO A 242 22.22 33.43 -3.06
CA PRO A 242 21.62 33.91 -1.81
C PRO A 242 20.93 35.26 -2.01
N SER A 243 19.81 35.46 -1.31
CA SER A 243 18.99 36.68 -1.38
C SER A 243 18.31 36.98 -2.74
N MET A 244 18.32 36.05 -3.70
CA MET A 244 17.61 36.21 -4.99
C MET A 244 16.13 35.79 -4.94
N GLY A 245 15.58 35.51 -3.75
CA GLY A 245 14.15 35.22 -3.60
C GLY A 245 13.70 33.78 -3.92
N LYS A 246 14.62 32.81 -3.99
CA LYS A 246 14.28 31.38 -4.26
C LYS A 246 13.18 30.86 -3.34
N THR A 247 13.37 31.02 -2.02
CA THR A 247 12.40 30.58 -1.02
C THR A 247 11.07 31.30 -1.20
N ALA A 248 11.08 32.60 -1.47
CA ALA A 248 9.85 33.36 -1.68
C ALA A 248 9.06 32.86 -2.90
N LEU A 249 9.75 32.57 -4.01
CA LEU A 249 9.11 32.02 -5.21
C LEU A 249 8.57 30.61 -4.96
N ALA A 250 9.35 29.72 -4.37
CA ALA A 250 8.93 28.35 -4.07
C ALA A 250 7.73 28.31 -3.11
N THR A 251 7.77 29.10 -2.04
CA THR A 251 6.66 29.20 -1.08
C THR A 251 5.39 29.77 -1.73
N ASN A 252 5.54 30.72 -2.67
CA ASN A 252 4.39 31.24 -3.42
C ASN A 252 3.77 30.20 -4.35
N MET A 253 4.59 29.45 -5.08
CA MET A 253 4.11 28.37 -5.93
C MET A 253 3.37 27.30 -5.10
N ALA A 254 3.96 26.90 -3.98
CA ALA A 254 3.36 25.96 -3.03
C ALA A 254 2.01 26.48 -2.49
N PHE A 255 1.95 27.74 -2.06
CA PHE A 255 0.73 28.34 -1.56
C PHE A 255 -0.38 28.39 -2.62
N ASN A 256 -0.07 28.84 -3.84
CA ASN A 256 -1.09 28.93 -4.90
C ASN A 256 -1.59 27.54 -5.32
N ALA A 257 -0.70 26.55 -5.45
CA ALA A 257 -1.10 25.18 -5.76
C ALA A 257 -2.06 24.60 -4.71
N ALA A 258 -1.77 24.80 -3.42
CA ALA A 258 -2.63 24.35 -2.33
C ALA A 258 -3.93 25.15 -2.23
N LYS A 259 -3.88 26.46 -2.48
CA LYS A 259 -5.06 27.31 -2.50
C LYS A 259 -6.03 26.92 -3.61
N ASP A 260 -5.53 26.72 -4.83
CA ASP A 260 -6.35 26.30 -5.98
C ASP A 260 -7.00 24.94 -5.71
N TYR A 261 -6.30 24.03 -5.02
CA TYR A 261 -6.85 22.76 -4.56
C TYR A 261 -8.03 22.93 -3.60
N TYR A 262 -7.88 23.81 -2.62
CA TYR A 262 -8.96 24.11 -1.68
C TYR A 262 -10.16 24.78 -2.35
N GLU A 263 -9.93 25.79 -3.20
CA GLU A 263 -11.00 26.56 -3.86
C GLU A 263 -11.75 25.76 -4.92
N SER A 264 -11.08 24.81 -5.57
CA SER A 264 -11.66 23.97 -6.63
C SER A 264 -12.27 22.65 -6.12
N ASP A 265 -12.23 22.41 -4.80
CA ASP A 265 -12.67 21.14 -4.18
C ASP A 265 -11.90 19.93 -4.77
N GLY A 266 -10.58 20.09 -4.88
CA GLY A 266 -9.64 19.06 -5.35
C GLY A 266 -9.60 18.84 -6.87
N ARG A 267 -10.25 19.68 -7.67
CA ARG A 267 -10.26 19.56 -9.14
C ARG A 267 -9.04 20.16 -9.82
N GLU A 268 -8.46 21.19 -9.21
CA GLU A 268 -7.28 21.93 -9.66
C GLU A 268 -6.26 22.01 -8.51
N GLY A 269 -5.03 22.47 -8.78
CA GLY A 269 -4.00 22.56 -7.74
C GLY A 269 -3.49 21.20 -7.23
N ALA A 270 -2.90 21.20 -6.04
CA ALA A 270 -2.43 19.99 -5.36
C ALA A 270 -2.36 20.16 -3.84
N VAL A 271 -2.43 19.05 -3.11
CA VAL A 271 -1.97 18.99 -1.71
C VAL A 271 -0.44 19.10 -1.69
N VAL A 272 0.11 19.96 -0.83
CA VAL A 272 1.55 20.30 -0.89
C VAL A 272 2.27 19.91 0.41
N GLY A 273 3.35 19.15 0.26
CA GLY A 273 4.39 18.99 1.29
C GLY A 273 5.58 19.92 1.03
N PHE A 274 6.00 20.68 2.03
CA PHE A 274 7.09 21.65 1.94
C PHE A 274 8.19 21.31 2.96
N PHE A 275 9.33 20.83 2.46
CA PHE A 275 10.50 20.52 3.29
C PHE A 275 11.43 21.73 3.36
N SER A 276 11.69 22.24 4.57
CA SER A 276 12.46 23.45 4.80
C SER A 276 13.68 23.16 5.68
N LEU A 277 14.87 23.18 5.06
CA LEU A 277 16.13 22.91 5.77
C LEU A 277 16.84 24.18 6.28
N GLU A 278 16.37 25.37 5.91
CA GLU A 278 17.01 26.66 6.26
C GLU A 278 16.15 27.51 7.21
N MET A 279 14.82 27.40 7.11
CA MET A 279 13.87 28.23 7.83
C MET A 279 12.89 27.39 8.63
N SER A 280 12.48 27.86 9.81
CA SER A 280 11.44 27.17 10.59
C SER A 280 10.06 27.31 9.95
N ALA A 281 9.15 26.40 10.30
CA ALA A 281 7.77 26.42 9.83
C ALA A 281 7.06 27.74 10.19
N GLU A 282 7.30 28.29 11.38
CA GLU A 282 6.70 29.57 11.80
C GLU A 282 7.23 30.75 10.97
N GLN A 283 8.51 30.72 10.57
CA GLN A 283 9.07 31.77 9.73
C GLN A 283 8.47 31.74 8.32
N LEU A 284 8.23 30.55 7.77
CA LEU A 284 7.54 30.39 6.49
C LEU A 284 6.07 30.82 6.57
N ALA A 285 5.34 30.38 7.60
CA ALA A 285 3.95 30.77 7.82
C ALA A 285 3.80 32.28 8.01
N SER A 286 4.70 32.92 8.76
CA SER A 286 4.74 34.37 8.95
C SER A 286 4.95 35.12 7.63
N ARG A 287 5.74 34.58 6.69
CA ARG A 287 5.91 35.16 5.35
C ARG A 287 4.65 35.07 4.51
N ILE A 288 4.00 33.91 4.49
CA ILE A 288 2.75 33.73 3.75
C ILE A 288 1.66 34.66 4.32
N LEU A 289 1.53 34.74 5.66
CA LEU A 289 0.57 35.63 6.30
C LEU A 289 0.83 37.11 5.99
N SER A 290 2.10 37.53 6.02
CA SER A 290 2.52 38.89 5.65
C SER A 290 2.14 39.23 4.22
N GLU A 291 2.35 38.29 3.30
CA GLU A 291 1.99 38.42 1.90
C GLU A 291 0.47 38.50 1.69
N GLN A 292 -0.30 37.57 2.27
CA GLN A 292 -1.76 37.52 2.12
C GLN A 292 -2.48 38.67 2.82
N SER A 293 -1.94 39.18 3.93
CA SER A 293 -2.53 40.31 4.67
C SER A 293 -2.08 41.68 4.15
N HIS A 294 -1.03 41.71 3.30
CA HIS A 294 -0.32 42.92 2.88
C HIS A 294 0.19 43.76 4.07
N ILE A 295 0.75 43.10 5.08
CA ILE A 295 1.32 43.72 6.27
C ILE A 295 2.78 43.32 6.37
N SER A 296 3.69 44.27 6.59
CA SER A 296 5.12 43.98 6.76
C SER A 296 5.37 42.95 7.87
N SER A 297 6.18 41.93 7.57
CA SER A 297 6.61 40.91 8.55
C SER A 297 7.28 41.51 9.79
N ASP A 298 8.00 42.63 9.65
CA ASP A 298 8.62 43.33 10.80
C ASP A 298 7.55 43.94 11.72
N ARG A 299 6.52 44.57 11.15
CA ARG A 299 5.41 45.14 11.92
C ARG A 299 4.56 44.06 12.58
N MET A 300 4.31 42.96 11.88
CA MET A 300 3.64 41.79 12.45
C MET A 300 4.42 41.22 13.65
N ARG A 301 5.74 41.11 13.52
CA ARG A 301 6.61 40.64 14.61
C ARG A 301 6.64 41.58 15.81
N LYS A 302 6.56 42.90 15.58
CA LYS A 302 6.51 43.92 16.64
C LYS A 302 5.12 44.13 17.24
N GLY A 303 4.07 43.55 16.65
CA GLY A 303 2.69 43.75 17.09
C GLY A 303 2.12 45.14 16.78
N GLU A 304 2.75 45.89 15.87
CA GLU A 304 2.37 47.25 15.50
C GLU A 304 1.27 47.24 14.42
N LEU A 305 0.08 46.77 14.79
CA LEU A 305 -1.04 46.58 13.87
C LEU A 305 -2.19 47.54 14.19
N ALA A 306 -2.69 48.25 13.19
CA ALA A 306 -3.97 48.94 13.29
C ALA A 306 -5.13 47.93 13.35
N THR A 307 -6.28 48.35 13.88
CA THR A 307 -7.46 47.48 13.99
C THR A 307 -7.90 46.89 12.64
N GLU A 308 -7.83 47.65 11.55
CA GLU A 308 -8.13 47.16 10.20
C GLU A 308 -7.11 46.15 9.67
N GLU A 309 -5.82 46.32 10.01
CA GLU A 309 -4.76 45.37 9.69
C GLU A 309 -4.96 44.06 10.45
N PHE A 310 -5.39 44.13 11.70
CA PHE A 310 -5.72 42.95 12.50
C PHE A 310 -6.83 42.12 11.84
N ASN A 311 -7.89 42.76 11.34
CA ASN A 311 -8.97 42.08 10.63
C ASN A 311 -8.49 41.36 9.35
N ARG A 312 -7.62 42.00 8.56
CA ARG A 312 -7.01 41.38 7.37
C ARG A 312 -6.13 40.19 7.74
N LEU A 313 -5.36 40.32 8.80
CA LEU A 313 -4.52 39.24 9.31
C LEU A 313 -5.36 38.04 9.79
N SER A 314 -6.45 38.29 10.51
CA SER A 314 -7.38 37.24 10.94
C SER A 314 -8.01 36.51 9.75
N ALA A 315 -8.47 37.23 8.72
CA ALA A 315 -9.03 36.63 7.51
C ALA A 315 -8.00 35.77 6.75
N ALA A 316 -6.76 36.26 6.61
CA ALA A 316 -5.66 35.52 6.00
C ALA A 316 -5.33 34.24 6.80
N SER A 317 -5.33 34.32 8.13
CA SER A 317 -5.11 33.16 9.01
C SER A 317 -6.18 32.08 8.83
N THR A 318 -7.47 32.46 8.78
CA THR A 318 -8.56 31.50 8.52
C THR A 318 -8.41 30.83 7.15
N THR A 319 -8.00 31.58 6.14
CA THR A 319 -7.75 31.02 4.81
C THR A 319 -6.60 30.02 4.85
N LEU A 320 -5.48 30.39 5.47
CA LEU A 320 -4.29 29.56 5.56
C LEU A 320 -4.53 28.26 6.35
N HIS A 321 -5.38 28.31 7.38
CA HIS A 321 -5.78 27.14 8.17
C HIS A 321 -6.49 26.06 7.33
N ASN A 322 -7.24 26.45 6.30
CA ASN A 322 -8.03 25.50 5.51
C ASN A 322 -7.29 24.97 4.27
N ILE A 323 -6.17 25.58 3.91
CA ILE A 323 -5.37 25.20 2.73
C ILE A 323 -4.49 23.99 3.08
N PRO A 324 -4.46 22.94 2.24
CA PRO A 324 -3.71 21.71 2.52
C PRO A 324 -2.21 21.85 2.19
N ILE A 325 -1.52 22.65 3.00
CA ILE A 325 -0.05 22.80 2.97
C ILE A 325 0.56 22.27 4.27
N PHE A 326 1.45 21.29 4.13
CA PHE A 326 2.15 20.62 5.24
C PHE A 326 3.63 21.00 5.20
N ILE A 327 4.19 21.41 6.34
CA ILE A 327 5.59 21.85 6.43
C ILE A 327 6.35 20.89 7.34
N ASP A 328 7.51 20.48 6.88
CA ASP A 328 8.50 19.76 7.67
C ASP A 328 9.79 20.58 7.70
N ASP A 329 10.20 21.04 8.88
CA ASP A 329 11.43 21.79 9.13
C ASP A 329 12.49 20.96 9.88
N THR A 330 12.39 19.63 9.85
CA THR A 330 13.32 18.71 10.49
C THR A 330 14.74 18.91 9.92
N PRO A 331 15.73 19.31 10.74
CA PRO A 331 17.10 19.50 10.29
C PRO A 331 17.71 18.17 9.86
N ALA A 332 18.31 18.13 8.66
CA ALA A 332 18.98 16.95 8.09
C ALA A 332 18.06 15.73 7.93
N LEU A 333 17.14 15.80 6.97
CA LEU A 333 16.47 14.62 6.41
C LEU A 333 17.54 13.73 5.76
N THR A 334 17.92 12.66 6.46
CA THR A 334 18.78 11.58 5.95
C THR A 334 17.96 10.50 5.28
#